data_AF-A0A180G0X9-F1
#
_entry.id   AF-A0A180G0X9-F1
#
_cell.length_a   1.000
_cell.length_b   1.000
_cell.length_c   1.000
_cell.angle_alpha   90.00
_cell.angle_beta   90.00
_cell.angle_gamma   90.00
#
_symmetry.space_group_name_H-M   'P 1'
#
loop_
_entity.id
_entity.type
_entity.pdbx_description
1 polymer ?
#
loop_
_entity_poly.entity_id
_entity_poly.type
_entity_poly.pdbx_seq_one_letter_code
_entity_poly.pdbx_strand_id
1 'polypeptide(L)'
;MFTTLPLECFVCRETIDIFFYPDEMFNLRRHVLYTTLLVGIGMLLSLWTCDLGVVLELTGGLAASALAYVFPAACQLKLSTKSGSIFERENWAGLLTVAFGLGVMAISTVNSLSKALDPNRVPKVCL
;
A
#
# COMPACT_ATOMS: atom_id res chain seq x y z
N MET A 1 5.50 9.06 18.27
CA MET A 1 6.34 8.28 17.34
C MET A 1 7.47 9.17 16.77
N PHE A 2 8.28 9.80 17.62
CA PHE A 2 9.29 10.77 17.14
C PHE A 2 10.56 10.08 16.60
N THR A 3 10.94 8.95 17.19
CA THR A 3 12.13 8.17 16.79
C THR A 3 11.85 7.11 15.72
N THR A 4 10.60 6.72 15.51
CA THR A 4 10.22 5.73 14.48
C THR A 4 10.01 6.37 13.12
N LEU A 5 9.47 7.60 13.07
CA LEU A 5 9.27 8.36 11.84
C LEU A 5 10.53 8.48 10.94
N PRO A 6 11.74 8.75 11.45
CA PRO A 6 12.93 8.77 10.59
C PRO A 6 13.28 7.40 9.99
N LEU A 7 13.01 6.30 10.72
CA LEU A 7 13.27 4.95 10.23
C LEU A 7 12.28 4.56 9.12
N GLU A 8 10.99 4.85 9.31
CA GLU A 8 9.97 4.61 8.28
C GLU A 8 10.24 5.44 7.01
N CYS A 9 10.58 6.73 7.16
CA CYS A 9 10.93 7.59 6.01
C CYS A 9 12.17 7.10 5.27
N PHE A 10 13.15 6.51 5.98
CA PHE A 10 14.33 5.93 5.38
C PHE A 10 13.95 4.75 4.47
N VAL A 11 13.16 3.80 4.98
CA VAL A 11 12.74 2.61 4.23
C VAL A 11 11.89 2.98 3.01
N CYS A 12 10.92 3.90 3.17
CA CYS A 12 10.09 4.33 2.05
C CYS A 12 10.90 5.03 0.96
N ARG A 13 11.85 5.91 1.34
CA ARG A 13 12.72 6.59 0.38
C ARG A 13 13.61 5.58 -0.36
N GLU A 14 14.24 4.67 0.36
CA GLU A 14 15.14 3.67 -0.22
C GLU A 14 14.41 2.80 -1.25
N THR A 15 13.17 2.40 -0.94
CA THR A 15 12.33 1.60 -1.84
C THR A 15 12.02 2.35 -3.15
N ILE A 16 11.73 3.67 -3.07
CA ILE A 16 11.48 4.51 -4.26
C ILE A 16 12.76 4.64 -5.09
N ASP A 17 13.91 4.84 -4.46
CA ASP A 17 15.18 5.05 -5.16
C ASP A 17 15.61 3.77 -5.91
N ILE A 18 15.53 2.61 -5.25
CA ILE A 18 15.82 1.31 -5.89
C ILE A 18 14.86 1.01 -7.05
N PHE A 19 13.59 1.42 -6.94
CA PHE A 19 12.60 1.15 -7.97
C PHE A 19 12.78 2.02 -9.24
N PHE A 20 13.13 3.30 -9.08
CA PHE A 20 13.24 4.24 -10.20
C PHE A 20 14.68 4.46 -10.70
N TYR A 21 15.68 4.42 -9.82
CA TYR A 21 17.07 4.75 -10.10
C TYR A 21 18.04 3.72 -9.49
N PRO A 22 18.00 2.45 -9.92
CA PRO A 22 18.80 1.39 -9.31
C PRO A 22 20.32 1.60 -9.43
N ASP A 23 20.79 2.35 -10.43
CA ASP A 23 22.22 2.54 -10.75
C ASP A 23 22.72 3.99 -10.58
N GLU A 24 21.90 4.93 -10.10
CA GLU A 24 22.35 6.33 -9.92
C GLU A 24 22.85 6.61 -8.50
N MET A 25 23.94 7.38 -8.38
CA MET A 25 24.46 7.83 -7.09
C MET A 25 23.55 8.86 -6.41
N PHE A 26 23.73 8.98 -5.09
CA PHE A 26 22.97 9.86 -4.21
C PHE A 26 22.89 11.31 -4.73
N ASN A 27 21.66 11.79 -4.87
CA ASN A 27 21.35 13.17 -5.26
C ASN A 27 20.59 13.90 -4.15
N LEU A 28 21.23 14.93 -3.58
CA LEU A 28 20.67 15.71 -2.45
C LEU A 28 19.29 16.32 -2.76
N ARG A 29 19.08 16.82 -3.99
CA ARG A 29 17.80 17.42 -4.40
C ARG A 29 16.66 16.41 -4.38
N ARG A 30 16.90 15.19 -4.87
CA ARG A 30 15.91 14.09 -4.87
C ARG A 30 15.62 13.65 -3.44
N HIS A 31 16.65 13.54 -2.62
CA HIS A 31 16.51 13.19 -1.21
C HIS A 31 15.58 14.15 -0.45
N VAL A 32 15.78 15.46 -0.59
CA VAL A 32 14.94 16.47 0.06
C VAL A 32 13.52 16.45 -0.52
N LEU A 33 13.35 16.28 -1.83
CA LEU A 33 12.04 16.24 -2.47
C LEU A 33 11.19 15.04 -2.00
N TYR A 34 11.76 13.83 -1.96
CA TYR A 34 11.01 12.66 -1.51
C TYR A 34 10.67 12.75 -0.01
N THR A 35 11.62 13.13 0.84
CA THR A 35 11.38 13.20 2.29
C THR A 35 10.33 14.27 2.64
N THR A 36 10.40 15.45 2.03
CA THR A 36 9.38 16.51 2.23
C THR A 36 8.01 16.11 1.71
N LEU A 37 7.93 15.38 0.59
CA LEU A 37 6.67 14.88 0.05
C LEU A 37 6.05 13.80 0.96
N LEU A 38 6.85 12.83 1.44
CA LEU A 38 6.36 11.79 2.35
C LEU A 38 5.82 12.37 3.66
N VAL A 39 6.60 13.25 4.30
CA VAL A 39 6.19 13.89 5.56
C VAL A 39 5.02 14.85 5.32
N GLY A 40 5.04 15.59 4.21
CA GLY A 40 3.98 16.52 3.82
C GLY A 40 2.63 15.83 3.59
N ILE A 41 2.62 14.69 2.89
CA ILE A 41 1.39 13.90 2.70
C ILE A 41 0.87 13.39 4.04
N GLY A 42 1.74 12.90 4.93
CA GLY A 42 1.35 12.47 6.27
C GLY A 42 0.72 13.62 7.08
N MET A 43 1.31 14.82 7.01
CA MET A 43 0.78 16.02 7.64
C MET A 43 -0.59 16.42 7.07
N LEU A 44 -0.74 16.43 5.74
CA LEU A 44 -2.00 16.76 5.07
C LEU A 44 -3.11 15.77 5.42
N LEU A 45 -2.82 14.46 5.45
CA LEU A 45 -3.78 13.44 5.87
C LEU A 45 -4.21 13.62 7.33
N SER A 46 -3.28 14.01 8.20
CA SER A 46 -3.56 14.30 9.61
C SER A 46 -4.41 15.56 9.80
N LEU A 47 -4.35 16.51 8.87
CA LEU A 47 -5.24 17.68 8.87
C LEU A 47 -6.62 17.25 8.33
N TRP A 48 -6.69 16.61 7.16
CA TRP A 48 -7.99 16.28 6.57
C TRP A 48 -8.82 15.25 7.34
N THR A 49 -8.20 14.34 8.09
CA THR A 49 -8.94 13.21 8.69
C THR A 49 -8.79 13.18 10.20
N CYS A 50 -9.89 13.34 10.94
CA CYS A 50 -9.87 13.13 12.41
C CYS A 50 -9.99 11.64 12.79
N ASP A 51 -10.57 10.80 11.92
CA ASP A 51 -10.80 9.38 12.21
C ASP A 51 -9.59 8.53 11.77
N LEU A 52 -8.55 8.50 12.62
CA LEU A 52 -7.36 7.69 12.39
C LEU A 52 -7.68 6.20 12.14
N GLY A 53 -8.74 5.68 12.77
CA GLY A 53 -9.17 4.30 12.59
C GLY A 53 -9.57 3.95 11.15
N VAL A 54 -10.24 4.85 10.42
CA VAL A 54 -10.63 4.62 9.02
C VAL A 54 -9.40 4.64 8.12
N VAL A 55 -8.46 5.56 8.40
CA VAL A 55 -7.19 5.64 7.66
C VAL A 55 -6.36 4.37 7.87
N LEU A 56 -6.30 3.87 9.10
CA LEU A 56 -5.59 2.63 9.43
C LEU A 56 -6.28 1.37 8.87
N GLU A 57 -7.62 1.27 8.90
CA GLU A 57 -8.36 0.18 8.24
C GLU A 57 -8.05 0.16 6.74
N LEU A 58 -8.11 1.32 6.08
CA LEU A 58 -7.88 1.43 4.65
C LEU A 58 -6.42 1.10 4.30
N THR A 59 -5.46 1.80 4.89
CA THR A 59 -4.03 1.61 4.57
C THR A 59 -3.51 0.25 5.01
N GLY A 60 -3.89 -0.21 6.21
CA GLY A 60 -3.53 -1.52 6.73
C GLY A 60 -4.16 -2.67 5.94
N GLY A 61 -5.46 -2.55 5.59
CA GLY A 61 -6.17 -3.56 4.80
C GLY A 61 -5.62 -3.68 3.38
N LEU A 62 -5.38 -2.55 2.71
CA LEU A 62 -4.80 -2.51 1.37
C LEU A 62 -3.36 -3.04 1.34
N ALA A 63 -2.50 -2.58 2.24
CA ALA A 63 -1.09 -2.99 2.25
C ALA A 63 -0.92 -4.46 2.65
N ALA A 64 -1.67 -4.94 3.65
CA ALA A 64 -1.59 -6.33 4.08
C ALA A 64 -2.11 -7.29 3.01
N SER A 65 -3.23 -6.97 2.36
CA SER A 65 -3.79 -7.84 1.30
C SER A 65 -2.87 -7.92 0.08
N ALA A 66 -2.27 -6.80 -0.33
CA ALA A 66 -1.30 -6.78 -1.42
C ALA A 66 -0.05 -7.63 -1.11
N LEU A 67 0.54 -7.47 0.07
CA LEU A 67 1.78 -8.17 0.42
C LEU A 67 1.57 -9.64 0.81
N ALA A 68 0.44 -9.99 1.45
CA ALA A 68 0.19 -11.35 1.93
C ALA A 68 -0.44 -12.27 0.86
N TYR A 69 -1.29 -11.74 -0.02
CA TYR A 69 -2.00 -12.54 -1.02
C TYR A 69 -1.47 -12.31 -2.44
N VAL A 70 -1.30 -11.05 -2.85
CA VAL A 70 -0.97 -10.73 -4.25
C VAL A 70 0.51 -11.01 -4.54
N PHE A 71 1.43 -10.57 -3.67
CA PHE A 71 2.86 -10.73 -3.89
C PHE A 71 3.33 -12.20 -3.95
N PRO A 72 2.99 -13.08 -2.99
CA PRO A 72 3.47 -14.47 -3.03
C PRO A 72 2.90 -15.25 -4.21
N ALA A 73 1.65 -14.95 -4.58
CA ALA A 73 1.00 -15.58 -5.72
C ALA A 73 1.58 -15.09 -7.06
N ALA A 74 1.94 -13.81 -7.17
CA ALA A 74 2.65 -13.30 -8.34
C ALA A 74 4.02 -13.96 -8.50
N CYS A 75 4.77 -14.17 -7.41
CA CYS A 75 6.02 -14.91 -7.43
C CYS A 75 5.81 -16.36 -7.91
N GLN A 76 4.79 -17.06 -7.40
CA GLN A 76 4.47 -18.43 -7.79
C GLN A 76 4.11 -18.53 -9.28
N LEU A 77 3.25 -17.62 -9.77
CA LEU A 77 2.84 -17.60 -11.17
C LEU A 77 4.02 -17.27 -12.09
N LYS A 78 4.91 -16.35 -11.71
CA LYS A 78 6.12 -16.03 -12.49
C LYS A 78 7.09 -17.21 -12.58
N LEU A 79 7.24 -17.98 -11.50
CA LEU A 79 8.09 -19.17 -11.48
C LEU A 79 7.48 -20.32 -12.29
N SER A 80 6.18 -20.59 -12.15
CA SER A 80 5.51 -21.68 -12.87
C SER A 80 5.32 -21.40 -14.37
N THR A 81 5.11 -20.15 -14.78
CA THR A 81 5.01 -19.77 -16.22
C THR A 81 6.28 -20.12 -17.01
N LYS A 82 7.42 -20.29 -16.33
CA LYS A 82 8.67 -20.72 -16.97
C LYS A 82 8.64 -22.20 -17.42
N SER A 83 7.69 -22.99 -16.93
CA SER A 83 7.54 -24.44 -17.19
C SER A 83 6.32 -24.79 -18.06
N GLY A 84 5.37 -23.86 -18.27
CA GLY A 84 4.10 -24.15 -18.94
C GLY A 84 3.12 -22.97 -18.97
N SER A 85 1.95 -23.17 -19.58
CA SER A 85 0.92 -22.13 -19.76
C SER A 85 0.28 -21.74 -18.42
N ILE A 86 -0.10 -20.47 -18.27
CA ILE A 86 -0.73 -19.90 -17.05
C ILE A 86 -2.00 -20.67 -16.61
N PHE A 87 -2.60 -21.45 -17.52
CA PHE A 87 -3.84 -22.19 -17.31
C PHE A 87 -3.68 -23.68 -16.90
N GLU A 88 -2.46 -24.16 -16.63
CA GLU A 88 -2.27 -25.53 -16.15
C GLU A 88 -2.76 -25.73 -14.71
N ARG A 89 -3.24 -26.94 -14.41
CA ARG A 89 -3.97 -27.28 -13.16
C ARG A 89 -3.16 -26.98 -11.89
N GLU A 90 -1.84 -26.89 -12.01
CA GLU A 90 -0.89 -26.54 -10.95
C GLU A 90 -0.97 -25.08 -10.47
N ASN A 91 -1.40 -24.14 -11.32
CA ASN A 91 -1.41 -22.70 -10.99
C ASN A 91 -2.73 -22.19 -10.40
N TRP A 92 -3.74 -23.05 -10.29
CA TRP A 92 -5.05 -22.68 -9.76
C TRP A 92 -4.99 -22.23 -8.30
N ALA A 93 -4.08 -22.78 -7.50
CA ALA A 93 -3.88 -22.35 -6.13
C ALA A 93 -3.41 -20.89 -6.06
N GLY A 94 -2.50 -20.46 -6.93
CA GLY A 94 -2.04 -19.07 -7.01
C GLY A 94 -3.10 -18.13 -7.57
N LEU A 95 -3.89 -18.56 -8.54
CA LEU A 95 -4.99 -17.76 -9.08
C LEU A 95 -6.08 -17.52 -8.02
N LEU A 96 -6.44 -18.55 -7.24
CA LEU A 96 -7.44 -18.46 -6.19
C LEU A 96 -7.01 -17.55 -5.04
N THR A 97 -5.74 -17.58 -4.64
CA THR A 97 -5.23 -16.69 -3.59
C THR A 97 -5.20 -15.23 -4.02
N VAL A 98 -4.86 -14.93 -5.28
CA VAL A 98 -4.97 -13.57 -5.85
C VAL A 98 -6.42 -13.11 -5.88
N ALA A 99 -7.33 -13.94 -6.40
CA ALA A 99 -8.75 -13.61 -6.50
C ALA A 99 -9.36 -13.35 -5.11
N PHE A 100 -9.01 -14.18 -4.11
CA PHE A 100 -9.41 -13.96 -2.72
C PHE A 100 -8.84 -12.66 -2.15
N GLY A 101 -7.54 -12.40 -2.34
CA GLY A 101 -6.88 -11.17 -1.89
C GLY A 101 -7.52 -9.91 -2.49
N LEU A 102 -7.81 -9.92 -3.79
CA LEU A 102 -8.52 -8.84 -4.49
C LEU A 102 -9.95 -8.64 -3.97
N GLY A 103 -10.67 -9.73 -3.67
CA GLY A 103 -12.00 -9.66 -3.06
C GLY A 103 -11.96 -9.00 -1.68
N VAL A 104 -11.03 -9.42 -0.81
CA VAL A 104 -10.84 -8.82 0.52
C VAL A 104 -10.46 -7.34 0.42
N MET A 105 -9.54 -7.00 -0.48
CA MET A 105 -9.12 -5.62 -0.76
C MET A 105 -10.31 -4.74 -1.19
N ALA A 106 -11.15 -5.23 -2.11
CA ALA A 106 -12.33 -4.51 -2.58
C ALA A 106 -13.36 -4.31 -1.47
N ILE A 107 -13.69 -5.36 -0.70
CA ILE A 107 -14.66 -5.28 0.40
C ILE A 107 -14.17 -4.33 1.49
N SER A 108 -12.90 -4.41 1.87
CA SER A 108 -12.28 -3.53 2.88
C SER A 108 -12.31 -2.06 2.44
N THR A 109 -12.02 -1.79 1.17
CA THR A 109 -12.05 -0.44 0.60
C THR A 109 -13.47 0.12 0.58
N VAL A 110 -14.44 -0.66 0.09
CA VAL A 110 -15.86 -0.23 0.01
C VAL A 110 -16.42 0.04 1.40
N ASN A 111 -16.16 -0.82 2.38
CA ASN A 111 -16.63 -0.61 3.76
C ASN A 111 -16.00 0.63 4.40
N SER A 112 -14.70 0.86 4.18
CA SER A 112 -14.00 2.03 4.72
C SER A 112 -14.49 3.32 4.06
N LEU A 113 -14.70 3.30 2.74
CA LEU A 113 -15.19 4.44 1.97
C LEU A 113 -16.66 4.75 2.30
N SER A 114 -17.50 3.73 2.45
CA SER A 114 -18.90 3.92 2.87
C SER A 114 -19.00 4.53 4.26
N LYS A 115 -18.13 4.15 5.20
CA LYS A 115 -18.05 4.77 6.53
C LYS A 115 -17.58 6.24 6.45
N ALA A 116 -16.73 6.57 5.48
CA ALA A 116 -16.21 7.93 5.27
C ALA A 116 -17.21 8.86 4.56
N LEU A 117 -18.07 8.33 3.67
CA LEU A 117 -19.06 9.09 2.90
C LEU A 117 -20.44 9.19 3.57
N ASP A 118 -20.68 8.51 4.70
CA ASP A 118 -22.00 8.47 5.33
C ASP A 118 -22.46 9.87 5.79
N PRO A 119 -23.48 10.46 5.14
CA PRO A 119 -23.88 11.85 5.38
C PRO A 119 -24.62 12.05 6.71
N ASN A 120 -25.00 10.97 7.41
CA ASN A 120 -25.62 11.05 8.74
C ASN A 120 -24.58 11.14 9.87
N ARG A 121 -23.28 11.02 9.58
CA ARG A 121 -22.24 11.32 10.56
C ARG A 121 -21.87 12.80 10.50
N VAL A 122 -21.84 13.44 11.68
CA VAL A 122 -21.20 14.74 11.86
C VAL A 122 -19.81 14.69 11.22
N PRO A 123 -19.49 15.59 10.27
CA PRO A 123 -18.25 15.51 9.53
C PRO A 123 -17.10 15.76 10.51
N LYS A 124 -16.36 14.71 10.84
CA LYS A 124 -15.15 14.81 11.66
C LYS A 124 -13.97 15.20 10.77
N VAL A 125 -14.08 16.38 10.16
CA VAL A 125 -12.98 17.02 9.44
C VAL A 125 -12.21 17.84 10.45
N CYS A 126 -10.90 17.64 10.51
CA CYS A 126 -10.04 18.41 11.38
C CYS A 126 -9.55 19.62 10.56
N LEU A 127 -10.47 20.58 10.37
CA LEU A 127 -10.40 21.82 9.55
C LEU A 127 -11.30 21.79 8.30
#